data_AF-E4Y3U0-F1
#
_entry.id   AF-E4Y3U0-F1
#
_cell.length_a   1.000
_cell.length_b   1.000
_cell.length_c   1.000
_cell.angle_alpha   90.00
_cell.angle_beta   90.00
_cell.angle_gamma   90.00
#
_symmetry.space_group_name_H-M   'P 1'
#
loop_
_entity.id
_entity.type
_entity.pdbx_description
1 polymer ?
#
loop_
_entity_poly.entity_id
_entity_poly.type
_entity_poly.pdbx_seq_one_letter_code
_entity_poly.pdbx_strand_id
1 'polypeptide(L)'
;MATSFVDQGSIDGLTLGICDGNFKYNVTTSGIIQSDNFPASYNPQTSCTNQFYSTADGITFEFQSFFTEQHFDFIVFRDSAGNDFGGQSCSGFMEGTRVSVDSSRLPISIFFKSDHMEETSGFSIVVSGGYDSSSEIANGPCGSQNFVDYNYYYK
;
A
#
# COMPACT_ATOMS: atom_id res chain seq x y z
N MET A 1 -8.64 -4.64 -11.23
CA MET A 1 -8.75 -3.57 -10.21
C MET A 1 -10.15 -3.59 -9.63
N ALA A 2 -10.28 -3.34 -8.32
CA ALA A 2 -11.60 -3.21 -7.71
C ALA A 2 -12.32 -2.01 -8.33
N THR A 3 -13.54 -2.21 -8.80
CA THR A 3 -14.38 -1.15 -9.40
C THR A 3 -15.26 -0.46 -8.35
N SER A 4 -15.24 -0.95 -7.11
CA SER A 4 -16.05 -0.45 -6.00
C SER A 4 -15.38 -0.80 -4.67
N PHE A 5 -15.40 0.15 -3.74
CA PHE A 5 -14.93 -0.04 -2.37
C PHE A 5 -16.10 0.02 -1.39
N VAL A 6 -16.09 -0.84 -0.37
CA VAL A 6 -17.08 -0.78 0.73
C VAL A 6 -16.57 0.22 1.77
N ASP A 7 -17.43 1.15 2.18
CA ASP A 7 -17.12 2.12 3.23
C ASP A 7 -17.03 1.44 4.59
N GLN A 8 -15.86 1.56 5.24
CA GLN A 8 -15.65 1.05 6.59
C GLN A 8 -15.54 2.16 7.64
N GLY A 9 -15.74 3.43 7.24
CA GLY A 9 -15.60 4.55 8.16
C GLY A 9 -14.14 4.86 8.49
N SER A 10 -13.83 5.06 9.78
CA SER A 10 -12.49 5.47 10.20
C SER A 10 -11.57 4.27 10.45
N ILE A 11 -10.29 4.38 10.06
CA ILE A 11 -9.23 3.45 10.44
C ILE A 11 -8.56 3.80 11.78
N ASP A 12 -8.92 4.93 12.39
CA ASP A 12 -8.23 5.46 13.56
C ASP A 12 -8.18 4.46 14.73
N GLY A 13 -6.97 4.11 15.17
CA GLY A 13 -6.73 3.15 16.26
C GLY A 13 -6.93 1.68 15.89
N LEU A 14 -7.19 1.37 14.62
CA LEU A 14 -7.41 0.00 14.13
C LEU A 14 -6.14 -0.58 13.49
N THR A 15 -6.04 -1.91 13.54
CA THR A 15 -5.11 -2.71 12.75
C THR A 15 -5.94 -3.62 11.85
N LEU A 16 -5.75 -3.51 10.54
CA LEU A 16 -6.58 -4.17 9.53
C LEU A 16 -5.73 -4.92 8.50
N GLY A 17 -6.26 -6.01 7.96
CA GLY A 17 -5.64 -6.74 6.86
C GLY A 17 -5.90 -6.05 5.52
N ILE A 18 -4.86 -5.93 4.68
CA ILE A 18 -4.99 -5.38 3.33
C ILE A 18 -5.94 -6.22 2.46
N CYS A 19 -6.09 -7.51 2.73
CA CYS A 19 -6.92 -8.44 1.95
C CYS A 19 -8.25 -8.84 2.61
N ASP A 20 -8.63 -8.21 3.72
CA ASP A 20 -9.93 -8.46 4.36
C ASP A 20 -11.11 -8.06 3.45
N GLY A 21 -10.83 -7.24 2.43
CA GLY A 21 -11.77 -6.83 1.40
C GLY A 21 -11.26 -5.61 0.64
N ASN A 22 -12.02 -5.18 -0.36
CA ASN A 22 -11.76 -3.92 -1.04
C ASN A 22 -12.51 -2.80 -0.31
N PHE A 23 -11.84 -2.17 0.65
CA PHE A 23 -12.44 -1.17 1.54
C PHE A 23 -11.93 0.24 1.29
N LYS A 24 -12.75 1.21 1.66
CA LYS A 24 -12.32 2.60 1.77
C LYS A 24 -12.42 3.06 3.22
N TYR A 25 -11.40 3.80 3.65
CA TYR A 25 -11.26 4.30 5.01
C TYR A 25 -11.03 5.81 5.02
N ASN A 26 -11.55 6.47 6.05
CA ASN A 26 -11.16 7.81 6.44
C ASN A 26 -10.03 7.74 7.47
N VAL A 27 -9.04 8.60 7.32
CA VAL A 27 -7.88 8.71 8.21
C VAL A 27 -7.90 10.10 8.83
N THR A 28 -7.93 10.19 10.17
CA THR A 28 -7.88 11.47 10.89
C THR A 28 -6.63 11.58 11.75
N THR A 29 -6.27 10.48 12.40
CA THR A 29 -5.10 10.33 13.28
C THR A 29 -4.18 9.28 12.69
N SER A 30 -4.27 8.03 13.13
CA SER A 30 -3.54 6.93 12.53
C SER A 30 -4.19 5.58 12.76
N GLY A 31 -3.93 4.66 11.83
CA GLY A 31 -4.20 3.23 11.98
C GLY A 31 -3.11 2.41 11.29
N ILE A 32 -3.28 1.10 11.24
CA ILE A 32 -2.28 0.17 10.70
C ILE A 32 -2.93 -0.74 9.66
N ILE A 33 -2.23 -0.92 8.54
CA ILE A 33 -2.56 -1.89 7.50
C ILE A 33 -1.45 -2.95 7.46
N GLN A 34 -1.83 -4.22 7.47
CA GLN A 34 -0.90 -5.35 7.45
C GLN A 34 -1.16 -6.26 6.25
N SER A 35 -0.12 -6.93 5.77
CA SER A 35 -0.29 -8.09 4.90
C SER A 35 -0.98 -9.21 5.66
N ASP A 36 -1.60 -10.14 4.93
CA ASP A 36 -2.15 -11.35 5.54
C ASP A 36 -1.09 -12.07 6.37
N ASN A 37 -1.52 -12.66 7.48
CA ASN A 37 -0.71 -13.45 8.40
C ASN A 37 0.48 -12.72 9.08
N PHE A 38 0.69 -11.42 8.84
CA PHE A 38 1.81 -10.68 9.44
C PHE A 38 1.89 -10.92 10.97
N PRO A 39 3.06 -11.25 11.54
CA PRO A 39 4.41 -11.21 10.94
C PRO A 39 4.87 -12.51 10.25
N ALA A 40 3.98 -13.50 10.09
CA ALA A 40 4.28 -14.69 9.30
C ALA A 40 4.18 -14.38 7.80
N SER A 41 4.53 -15.36 6.96
CA SER A 41 4.51 -15.18 5.51
C SER A 41 3.12 -14.82 5.00
N TYR A 42 3.06 -13.80 4.13
CA TYR A 42 1.82 -13.43 3.44
C TYR A 42 1.35 -14.54 2.49
N ASN A 43 0.11 -14.43 2.04
CA ASN A 43 -0.47 -15.40 1.11
C ASN A 43 0.10 -15.20 -0.32
N PRO A 44 0.37 -16.27 -1.08
CA PRO A 44 0.69 -16.16 -2.50
C PRO A 44 -0.52 -15.75 -3.31
N GLN A 45 -0.27 -15.33 -4.55
CA GLN A 45 -1.25 -15.03 -5.60
C GLN A 45 -2.28 -13.99 -5.15
N THR A 46 -1.84 -13.08 -4.31
CA THR A 46 -2.67 -12.08 -3.68
C THR A 46 -2.84 -10.87 -4.62
N SER A 47 -4.04 -10.28 -4.63
CA SER A 47 -4.30 -9.03 -5.35
C SER A 47 -5.35 -8.21 -4.60
N CYS A 48 -4.88 -7.35 -3.71
CA CYS A 48 -5.72 -6.65 -2.75
C CYS A 48 -5.55 -5.15 -2.85
N THR A 49 -6.62 -4.40 -2.60
CA THR A 49 -6.56 -2.95 -2.60
C THR A 49 -7.46 -2.33 -1.56
N ASN A 50 -6.94 -1.32 -0.87
CA ASN A 50 -7.73 -0.45 -0.02
C ASN A 50 -7.49 1.00 -0.39
N GLN A 51 -8.53 1.82 -0.27
CA GLN A 51 -8.53 3.23 -0.58
C GLN A 51 -8.60 4.06 0.71
N PHE A 52 -7.86 5.16 0.74
CA PHE A 52 -7.73 6.02 1.90
C PHE A 52 -8.06 7.45 1.53
N TYR A 53 -8.88 8.07 2.36
CA TYR A 53 -9.24 9.46 2.31
C TYR A 53 -8.89 10.12 3.65
N SER A 54 -8.66 11.44 3.64
CA SER A 54 -8.34 12.22 4.84
C SER A 54 -8.88 13.63 4.65
N THR A 55 -9.33 14.23 5.75
CA THR A 55 -9.70 15.66 5.80
C THR A 55 -8.54 16.54 6.29
N ALA A 56 -7.38 15.95 6.62
CA ALA A 56 -6.15 16.68 6.86
C ALA A 56 -5.53 17.19 5.54
N ASP A 57 -4.34 17.78 5.61
CA ASP A 57 -3.60 18.27 4.45
C ASP A 57 -2.97 17.17 3.57
N GLY A 58 -3.07 15.91 3.99
CA GLY A 58 -2.65 14.73 3.23
C GLY A 58 -2.70 13.44 4.06
N ILE A 59 -1.98 12.42 3.58
CA ILE A 59 -1.77 11.14 4.26
C ILE A 59 -0.30 10.76 4.17
N THR A 60 0.25 10.27 5.28
CA THR A 60 1.61 9.70 5.35
C THR A 60 1.54 8.23 5.73
N PHE A 61 2.23 7.41 4.94
CA PHE A 61 2.43 5.97 5.12
C PHE A 61 3.84 5.73 5.65
N GLU A 62 3.97 5.03 6.77
CA GLU A 62 5.25 4.67 7.36
C GLU A 62 5.39 3.15 7.48
N PHE A 63 6.45 2.61 6.90
CA PHE A 63 6.69 1.18 6.82
C PHE A 63 7.39 0.73 8.10
N GLN A 64 6.61 0.42 9.14
CA GLN A 64 7.17 -0.05 10.42
C GLN A 64 7.89 -1.39 10.30
N SER A 65 7.41 -2.24 9.39
CA SER A 65 8.10 -3.44 8.92
C SER A 65 7.69 -3.67 7.48
N PHE A 66 8.65 -4.01 6.63
CA PHE A 66 8.39 -4.29 5.23
C PHE A 66 9.47 -5.21 4.67
N PHE A 67 9.06 -6.44 4.35
CA PHE A 67 9.85 -7.39 3.60
C PHE A 67 8.93 -8.21 2.69
N THR A 68 9.18 -8.12 1.39
CA THR A 68 8.48 -8.83 0.30
C THR A 68 9.53 -9.41 -0.64
N GLU A 69 9.16 -10.40 -1.47
CA GLU A 69 10.05 -10.84 -2.55
C GLU A 69 10.41 -9.66 -3.45
N GLN A 70 11.71 -9.38 -3.55
CA GLN A 70 12.19 -8.22 -4.28
C GLN A 70 11.78 -8.31 -5.75
N HIS A 71 11.11 -7.27 -6.26
CA HIS A 71 10.65 -7.10 -7.65
C HIS A 71 9.42 -7.93 -8.09
N PHE A 72 9.06 -8.99 -7.37
CA PHE A 72 7.95 -9.87 -7.74
C PHE A 72 6.69 -9.57 -6.92
N ASP A 73 6.89 -9.33 -5.62
CA ASP A 73 5.84 -9.02 -4.67
C ASP A 73 5.98 -7.56 -4.24
N PHE A 74 4.91 -6.79 -4.38
CA PHE A 74 5.04 -5.34 -4.26
C PHE A 74 3.77 -4.63 -3.83
N ILE A 75 3.99 -3.45 -3.26
CA ILE A 75 2.96 -2.43 -3.08
C ILE A 75 3.10 -1.35 -4.16
N VAL A 76 1.97 -0.92 -4.72
CA VAL A 76 1.88 0.30 -5.53
C VAL A 76 0.84 1.23 -4.92
N PHE A 77 1.14 2.53 -4.92
CA PHE A 77 0.18 3.57 -4.62
C PHE A 77 -0.55 3.96 -5.90
N ARG A 78 -1.87 4.06 -5.86
CA ARG A 78 -2.71 4.37 -7.04
C ARG A 78 -3.64 5.53 -6.80
N ASP A 79 -3.86 6.33 -7.82
CA ASP A 79 -4.90 7.37 -7.82
C ASP A 79 -6.32 6.76 -7.78
N SER A 80 -7.33 7.62 -7.69
CA SER A 80 -8.74 7.22 -7.66
C SER A 80 -9.22 6.52 -8.95
N ALA A 81 -8.53 6.70 -10.08
CA ALA A 81 -8.80 6.02 -11.34
C ALA A 81 -8.04 4.68 -11.47
N GLY A 82 -7.20 4.35 -10.48
CA GLY A 82 -6.39 3.14 -10.46
C GLY A 82 -5.07 3.24 -11.21
N ASN A 83 -4.64 4.44 -11.61
CA ASN A 83 -3.34 4.63 -12.23
C ASN A 83 -2.24 4.62 -11.17
N ASP A 84 -1.16 3.91 -11.46
CA ASP A 84 0.03 3.84 -10.59
C ASP A 84 0.67 5.23 -10.44
N PHE A 85 0.89 5.65 -9.21
CA PHE A 85 1.50 6.94 -8.91
C PHE A 85 2.98 6.89 -9.29
N GLY A 86 3.34 7.50 -10.43
CA GLY A 86 4.72 7.58 -10.92
C GLY A 86 5.33 6.26 -11.40
N GLY A 87 4.54 5.19 -11.53
CA GLY A 87 5.04 3.85 -11.92
C GLY A 87 6.03 3.26 -10.91
N GLN A 88 5.94 3.67 -9.65
CA GLN A 88 6.81 3.23 -8.57
C GLN A 88 6.16 2.11 -7.78
N SER A 89 6.99 1.16 -7.36
CA SER A 89 6.57 -0.01 -6.60
C SER A 89 7.54 -0.25 -5.45
N CYS A 90 7.00 -0.54 -4.28
CA CYS A 90 7.76 -0.84 -3.08
C CYS A 90 7.88 -2.37 -2.97
N SER A 91 9.12 -2.90 -2.95
CA SER A 91 9.41 -4.35 -2.82
C SER A 91 10.76 -4.57 -2.14
N GLY A 92 11.01 -5.78 -1.64
CA GLY A 92 12.24 -6.10 -0.90
C GLY A 92 12.18 -5.59 0.55
N PHE A 93 13.34 -5.31 1.15
CA PHE A 93 13.44 -4.78 2.51
C PHE A 93 13.35 -3.25 2.54
N MET A 94 12.32 -2.69 3.18
CA MET A 94 12.03 -1.25 3.17
C MET A 94 11.56 -0.69 4.53
N GLU A 95 12.02 -1.29 5.63
CA GLU A 95 11.70 -0.79 6.98
C GLU A 95 12.16 0.67 7.15
N GLY A 96 11.30 1.51 7.74
CA GLY A 96 11.54 2.94 7.95
C GLY A 96 11.26 3.83 6.74
N THR A 97 10.92 3.26 5.59
CA THR A 97 10.48 4.06 4.43
C THR A 97 9.19 4.80 4.76
N ARG A 98 9.13 6.07 4.32
CA ARG A 98 7.94 6.91 4.42
C ARG A 98 7.51 7.37 3.04
N VAL A 99 6.21 7.37 2.80
CA VAL A 99 5.57 7.86 1.58
C VAL A 99 4.44 8.78 1.96
N SER A 100 4.43 10.00 1.46
CA SER A 100 3.40 10.99 1.77
C SER A 100 2.77 11.56 0.51
N VAL A 101 1.46 11.79 0.58
CA VAL A 101 0.67 12.42 -0.49
C VAL A 101 -0.11 13.58 0.08
N ASP A 102 -0.10 14.72 -0.61
CA ASP A 102 -0.94 15.86 -0.23
C ASP A 102 -2.42 15.63 -0.60
N SER A 103 -3.29 16.48 -0.06
CA SER A 103 -4.74 16.43 -0.26
C SER A 103 -5.21 16.46 -1.72
N SER A 104 -4.43 16.99 -2.68
CA SER A 104 -4.79 17.00 -4.11
C SER A 104 -4.72 15.62 -4.77
N ARG A 105 -4.05 14.65 -4.11
CA ARG A 105 -3.89 13.28 -4.58
C ARG A 105 -4.84 12.29 -3.90
N LEU A 106 -5.72 12.79 -3.03
CA LEU A 106 -6.71 11.98 -2.34
C LEU A 106 -7.99 11.82 -3.18
N PRO A 107 -8.67 10.66 -3.09
CA PRO A 107 -8.27 9.48 -2.33
C PRO A 107 -7.12 8.73 -3.00
N ILE A 108 -6.24 8.15 -2.18
CA ILE A 108 -5.10 7.33 -2.61
C ILE A 108 -5.36 5.87 -2.24
N SER A 109 -4.96 4.93 -3.10
CA SER A 109 -5.11 3.50 -2.81
C SER A 109 -3.74 2.85 -2.60
N ILE A 110 -3.66 1.92 -1.65
CA ILE A 110 -2.59 0.93 -1.58
C ILE A 110 -3.06 -0.30 -2.34
N PHE A 111 -2.24 -0.80 -3.25
CA PHE A 111 -2.45 -2.06 -3.95
C PHE A 111 -1.30 -3.01 -3.64
N PHE A 112 -1.59 -4.14 -3.02
CA PHE A 112 -0.63 -5.21 -2.80
C PHE A 112 -0.85 -6.33 -3.80
N LYS A 113 0.25 -6.85 -4.34
CA LYS A 113 0.26 -8.01 -5.21
C LYS A 113 1.40 -8.95 -4.82
N SER A 114 1.09 -10.25 -4.79
CA SER A 114 2.09 -11.32 -4.73
C SER A 114 1.95 -12.31 -5.88
N ASP A 115 3.05 -12.96 -6.22
CA ASP A 115 3.12 -14.04 -7.19
C ASP A 115 2.90 -15.42 -6.52
N HIS A 116 3.32 -16.52 -7.16
CA HIS A 116 3.02 -17.88 -6.70
C HIS A 116 4.01 -18.48 -5.69
N MET A 117 5.12 -17.82 -5.34
CA MET A 117 6.12 -18.35 -4.41
C MET A 117 6.93 -17.25 -3.68
N GLU A 118 7.89 -17.66 -2.84
CA GLU A 118 8.87 -16.81 -2.13
C GLU A 118 8.25 -15.78 -1.15
N GLU A 119 7.19 -16.18 -0.45
CA GLU A 119 6.50 -15.32 0.51
C GLU A 119 7.35 -15.10 1.77
N THR A 120 7.63 -13.82 2.05
CA THR A 120 8.38 -13.37 3.23
C THR A 120 7.43 -12.77 4.28
N SER A 121 7.96 -12.17 5.36
CA SER A 121 7.16 -11.70 6.51
C SER A 121 6.11 -10.64 6.18
N GLY A 122 6.15 -10.03 5.00
CA GLY A 122 5.18 -9.04 4.56
C GLY A 122 5.39 -7.68 5.20
N PHE A 123 4.30 -7.01 5.54
CA PHE A 123 4.37 -5.62 5.98
C PHE A 123 3.39 -5.26 7.08
N SER A 124 3.78 -4.23 7.84
CA SER A 124 2.94 -3.48 8.76
C SER A 124 3.20 -1.99 8.50
N ILE A 125 2.18 -1.30 8.00
CA ILE A 125 2.28 0.09 7.55
C ILE A 125 1.35 0.95 8.41
N VAL A 126 1.90 1.96 9.05
CA VAL A 126 1.11 3.01 9.71
C VAL A 126 0.56 3.94 8.63
N VAL A 127 -0.74 4.13 8.64
CA VAL A 127 -1.44 5.11 7.80
C VAL A 127 -1.86 6.25 8.70
N SER A 128 -1.33 7.45 8.46
CA SER A 128 -1.56 8.62 9.31
C SER A 128 -2.09 9.81 8.52
N GLY A 129 -3.03 10.55 9.11
CA GLY A 129 -3.48 11.82 8.56
C GLY A 129 -2.37 12.86 8.71
N GLY A 130 -2.11 13.61 7.65
CA GLY A 130 -1.08 14.64 7.62
C GLY A 130 -0.09 14.44 6.48
N TYR A 131 0.27 15.55 5.83
CA TYR A 131 1.26 15.58 4.77
C TYR A 131 2.67 15.87 5.29
N ASP A 132 3.68 15.20 4.73
CA ASP A 132 5.10 15.40 5.01
C ASP A 132 5.88 15.50 3.70
N SER A 133 6.18 16.73 3.29
CA SER A 133 6.87 17.03 2.03
C SER A 133 8.27 16.41 1.91
N SER A 134 8.91 16.03 3.03
CA SER A 134 10.22 15.37 2.99
C SER A 134 10.12 13.93 2.47
N SER A 135 8.93 13.32 2.59
CA SER A 135 8.62 11.95 2.18
C SER A 135 7.62 11.90 1.02
N GLU A 136 7.45 13.01 0.31
CA GLU A 136 6.57 13.16 -0.85
C GLU A 136 6.74 12.01 -1.85
N ILE A 137 5.63 11.40 -2.29
CA ILE A 137 5.64 10.24 -3.18
C ILE A 137 6.40 10.52 -4.49
N ALA A 138 6.35 11.76 -4.99
CA ALA A 138 7.08 12.15 -6.19
C ALA A 138 8.63 12.04 -6.04
N ASN A 139 9.16 11.98 -4.82
CA ASN A 139 10.59 11.80 -4.56
C ASN A 139 11.06 10.36 -4.83
N GLY A 140 10.15 9.43 -5.09
CA GLY A 140 10.49 8.03 -5.33
C GLY A 140 11.07 7.29 -4.13
N PRO A 141 10.44 7.34 -2.95
CA PRO A 141 10.83 6.51 -1.82
C PRO A 141 10.70 5.01 -2.13
N CYS A 142 9.90 4.67 -3.14
CA CYS A 142 9.80 3.33 -3.71
C CYS A 142 10.54 3.25 -5.06
N GLY A 143 11.12 2.09 -5.35
CA GLY A 143 11.98 1.88 -6.51
C GLY A 143 11.31 2.29 -7.83
N SER A 144 12.08 2.92 -8.72
CA SER A 144 11.63 3.32 -10.05
C SER A 144 11.60 2.11 -11.00
N GLN A 145 10.61 1.25 -10.89
CA GLN A 145 10.45 0.13 -11.81
C GLN A 145 8.98 -0.10 -12.16
N ASN A 146 8.71 -0.05 -13.48
CA ASN A 146 7.47 -0.54 -14.06
C ASN A 146 7.55 -2.07 -14.13
N PHE A 147 7.20 -2.76 -13.04
CA PHE A 147 7.16 -4.23 -13.07
C PHE A 147 5.96 -4.69 -13.89
N VAL A 148 6.26 -5.24 -15.07
CA VAL A 148 5.30 -5.96 -15.87
C VAL A 148 4.96 -7.24 -15.11
N ASP A 149 3.68 -7.49 -14.90
CA ASP A 149 3.15 -8.71 -14.29
C ASP A 149 3.74 -9.97 -14.96
N TYR A 150 4.77 -10.57 -14.37
CA TYR A 150 5.49 -11.72 -14.94
C TYR A 150 4.66 -13.01 -14.97
N ASN A 151 3.44 -13.00 -14.40
CA ASN A 151 2.43 -14.05 -14.57
C ASN A 151 2.06 -14.32 -16.06
N TYR A 152 2.57 -13.54 -17.01
CA TYR A 152 2.43 -13.80 -18.44
C TYR A 152 3.39 -14.88 -18.97
N TYR A 153 4.50 -15.18 -18.30
CA TYR A 153 5.56 -16.06 -18.85
C TYR A 153 5.55 -17.50 -18.35
N TYR A 154 4.80 -17.81 -17.28
CA TYR A 154 4.75 -19.15 -16.68
C TYR A 154 3.30 -19.64 -16.51
N LYS A 155 2.57 -19.75 -17.63
CA LYS A 155 1.31 -20.52 -17.71
C LYS A 155 1.57 -21.98 -18.03
#